data_AF-W5LVQ7-F1
#
_entry.id   AF-W5LVQ7-F1
#
_cell.length_a   1.000
_cell.length_b   1.000
_cell.length_c   1.000
_cell.angle_alpha   90.00
_cell.angle_beta   90.00
_cell.angle_gamma   90.00
#
_symmetry.space_group_name_H-M   'P 1'
#
loop_
_entity.id
_entity.type
_entity.pdbx_description
1 polymer ?
#
loop_
_entity_poly.entity_id
_entity_poly.type
_entity_poly.pdbx_seq_one_letter_code
_entity_poly.pdbx_strand_id
1 'polypeptide(L)'
;MGIDIDVNCPDDYISAVKGHIKDGYKFNPKKPLSDDSPYFNKNPTVNDVAHCLVYVVSANRLSTMDEYVLKFLKHIRSNVSDIDIPQIVLVTKVDAGCPLVEKDLKKVYRSRYIKQQIEKFSQILGIPINCILPVKNYSEEINLNDDIDVLALTALLQILRFANGYLIQKKNKGEL
;
A
#
# COMPACT_ATOMS: atom_id res chain seq x y z
N MET A 1 2.09 -2.37 10.46
CA MET A 1 0.94 -1.96 11.30
C MET A 1 -0.32 -2.22 10.52
N GLY A 2 -1.33 -2.85 11.12
CA GLY A 2 -2.67 -2.94 10.52
C GLY A 2 -3.43 -1.64 10.69
N ILE A 3 -4.48 -1.41 9.90
CA ILE A 3 -5.45 -0.34 10.12
C ILE A 3 -6.72 -1.01 10.60
N ASP A 4 -7.17 -0.65 11.80
CA ASP A 4 -8.35 -1.19 12.44
C ASP A 4 -9.11 -0.05 13.15
N ILE A 5 -10.35 -0.30 13.58
CA ILE A 5 -11.23 0.68 14.22
C ILE A 5 -10.59 1.27 15.51
N ASP A 6 -9.68 0.53 16.15
CA ASP A 6 -8.99 0.99 17.36
C ASP A 6 -7.86 2.01 17.09
N VAL A 7 -7.49 2.23 15.81
CA VAL A 7 -6.44 3.17 15.41
C VAL A 7 -7.06 4.53 15.12
N ASN A 8 -6.92 5.46 16.05
CA ASN A 8 -7.58 6.77 15.97
C ASN A 8 -6.72 7.89 15.38
N CYS A 9 -5.42 7.63 15.16
CA CYS A 9 -4.46 8.63 14.71
C CYS A 9 -3.67 8.11 13.48
N PRO A 10 -3.84 8.75 12.30
CA PRO A 10 -3.10 8.39 11.09
C PRO A 10 -1.70 9.01 11.03
N ASP A 11 -1.39 9.97 11.92
CA ASP A 11 -0.19 10.81 11.80
C ASP A 11 1.10 10.00 11.89
N ASP A 12 1.13 8.92 12.69
CA ASP A 12 2.30 8.04 12.76
C ASP A 12 2.59 7.33 11.44
N TYR A 13 1.57 7.01 10.64
CA TYR A 13 1.77 6.41 9.32
C TYR A 13 2.37 7.43 8.35
N ILE A 14 1.90 8.68 8.41
CA ILE A 14 2.40 9.78 7.59
C ILE A 14 3.83 10.13 8.00
N SER A 15 4.09 10.20 9.31
CA SER A 15 5.42 10.44 9.89
C SER A 15 6.39 9.33 9.53
N ALA A 16 5.97 8.07 9.54
CA ALA A 16 6.79 6.95 9.07
C ALA A 16 7.17 7.11 7.58
N VAL A 17 6.20 7.45 6.73
CA VAL A 17 6.45 7.70 5.30
C VAL A 17 7.43 8.86 5.09
N LYS A 18 7.37 9.90 5.93
CA LYS A 18 8.27 11.05 5.91
C LYS A 18 9.64 10.79 6.58
N GLY A 19 9.89 9.59 7.12
CA GLY A 19 11.16 9.24 7.77
C GLY A 19 11.33 9.79 9.18
N HIS A 20 10.25 10.26 9.82
CA HIS A 20 10.28 10.87 11.15
C HIS A 20 10.24 9.85 12.30
N ILE A 21 10.15 8.55 12.02
CA ILE A 21 10.08 7.50 13.05
C ILE A 21 11.35 6.66 13.00
N LYS A 22 12.08 6.58 14.13
CA LYS A 22 13.28 5.74 14.27
C LYS A 22 12.93 4.30 14.61
N ASP A 23 13.85 3.40 14.26
CA ASP A 23 13.79 1.99 14.64
C ASP A 23 13.62 1.80 16.15
N GLY A 24 12.83 0.77 16.51
CA GLY A 24 12.52 0.45 17.90
C GLY A 24 11.34 1.23 18.51
N TYR A 25 10.72 2.16 17.77
CA TYR A 25 9.46 2.77 18.20
C TYR A 25 8.35 1.72 18.33
N LYS A 26 7.69 1.69 19.49
CA LYS A 26 6.49 0.87 19.71
C LYS A 26 5.25 1.70 19.38
N PHE A 27 4.56 1.32 18.30
CA PHE A 27 3.35 1.98 17.82
C PHE A 27 2.28 2.16 18.91
N ASN A 28 1.70 3.36 18.97
CA ASN A 28 0.56 3.67 19.81
C ASN A 28 -0.66 4.00 18.92
N PRO A 29 -1.72 3.17 18.94
CA PRO A 29 -2.89 3.39 18.08
C PRO A 29 -3.75 4.59 18.49
N LYS A 30 -3.54 5.15 19.69
CA LYS A 30 -4.39 6.22 20.26
C LYS A 30 -3.78 7.61 20.21
N LYS A 31 -2.45 7.72 20.12
CA LYS A 31 -1.73 8.99 20.21
C LYS A 31 -0.53 8.99 19.27
N PRO A 32 -0.30 10.07 18.50
CA PRO A 32 0.88 10.18 17.68
C PRO A 32 2.17 10.27 18.50
N LEU A 33 3.27 9.87 17.87
CA LEU A 33 4.62 10.12 18.34
C LEU A 33 4.83 11.63 18.48
N SER A 34 5.29 12.05 19.65
CA SER A 34 5.63 13.45 19.91
C SER A 34 7.03 13.77 19.38
N ASP A 35 7.20 14.98 18.86
CA ASP A 35 8.48 15.51 18.36
C ASP A 35 9.59 15.59 19.43
N ASP A 36 9.21 15.57 20.71
CA ASP A 36 10.14 15.52 21.85
C ASP A 36 10.59 14.10 22.21
N SER A 37 9.99 13.08 21.59
CA SER A 37 10.35 11.68 21.80
C SER A 37 11.76 11.40 21.29
N PRO A 38 12.57 10.59 22.00
CA PRO A 38 13.86 10.15 21.49
C PRO A 38 13.74 9.35 20.18
N TYR A 39 12.58 8.75 19.93
CA TYR A 39 12.26 7.99 18.72
C TYR A 39 11.82 8.86 17.54
N PHE A 40 11.63 10.16 17.73
CA PHE A 40 11.32 11.08 16.63
C PHE A 40 12.60 11.51 15.91
N ASN A 41 12.62 11.38 14.59
CA ASN A 41 13.69 11.84 13.73
C ASN A 41 13.38 13.26 13.24
N LYS A 42 14.01 14.26 13.85
CA LYS A 42 13.80 15.68 13.53
C LYS A 42 14.28 16.07 12.13
N ASN A 43 15.30 15.38 11.62
CA ASN A 43 15.95 15.71 10.35
C ASN A 43 16.07 14.46 9.48
N PRO A 44 14.96 13.97 8.90
CA PRO A 44 14.98 12.81 8.03
C PRO A 44 15.87 13.05 6.80
N THR A 45 16.67 12.05 6.48
CA THR A 45 17.42 11.95 5.24
C THR A 45 16.59 11.23 4.19
N VAL A 46 17.05 11.24 2.95
CA VAL A 46 16.42 10.48 1.85
C VAL A 46 16.32 9.00 2.18
N ASN A 47 17.29 8.44 2.91
CA ASN A 47 17.29 7.04 3.30
C ASN A 47 16.23 6.71 4.35
N ASP A 48 15.76 7.72 5.11
CA ASP A 48 14.70 7.55 6.10
C ASP A 48 13.31 7.68 5.47
N VAL A 49 13.17 8.48 4.40
CA VAL A 49 11.91 8.74 3.71
C VAL A 49 11.51 7.54 2.86
N ALA A 50 10.24 7.13 2.91
CA ALA A 50 9.72 6.11 2.01
C ALA A 50 9.68 6.61 0.56
N HIS A 51 10.08 5.76 -0.39
CA HIS A 51 10.09 6.12 -1.81
C HIS A 51 8.84 5.67 -2.56
N CYS A 52 8.02 4.82 -1.94
CA CYS A 52 6.73 4.39 -2.45
C CYS A 52 5.88 3.88 -1.27
N LEU A 53 4.60 4.26 -1.23
CA LEU A 53 3.64 3.69 -0.27
C LEU A 53 2.82 2.59 -0.93
N VAL A 54 2.69 1.45 -0.26
CA VAL A 54 1.94 0.29 -0.75
C VAL A 54 0.79 -0.02 0.20
N TYR A 55 -0.44 0.09 -0.29
CA TYR A 55 -1.63 -0.36 0.42
C TYR A 55 -1.89 -1.84 0.11
N VAL A 56 -2.07 -2.65 1.14
CA VAL A 56 -2.40 -4.08 0.98
C VAL A 56 -3.84 -4.29 1.41
N VAL A 57 -4.71 -4.62 0.45
CA VAL A 57 -6.15 -4.79 0.65
C VAL A 57 -6.60 -6.14 0.12
N SER A 58 -7.65 -6.71 0.70
CA SER A 58 -8.22 -7.97 0.21
C SER A 58 -9.34 -7.69 -0.79
N ALA A 59 -9.40 -8.47 -1.88
CA ALA A 59 -10.48 -8.43 -2.87
C ALA A 59 -11.87 -8.64 -2.25
N ASN A 60 -11.96 -9.25 -1.06
CA ASN A 60 -13.21 -9.60 -0.38
C ASN A 60 -13.64 -8.61 0.70
N ARG A 61 -12.78 -7.64 1.04
CA ARG A 61 -13.02 -6.75 2.16
C ARG A 61 -13.55 -5.39 1.77
N LEU A 62 -13.59 -5.05 0.48
CA LEU A 62 -13.93 -3.69 0.09
C LEU A 62 -15.37 -3.30 0.44
N SER A 63 -16.33 -4.20 0.24
CA SER A 63 -17.74 -3.95 0.57
C SER A 63 -18.04 -3.98 2.06
N THR A 64 -17.12 -4.51 2.87
CA THR A 64 -17.27 -4.64 4.33
C THR A 64 -16.29 -3.76 5.10
N MET A 65 -15.52 -2.92 4.40
CA MET A 65 -14.56 -2.03 5.01
C MET A 65 -15.32 -0.89 5.70
N ASP A 66 -15.00 -0.67 6.97
CA ASP A 66 -15.64 0.37 7.77
C ASP A 66 -15.39 1.75 7.15
N GLU A 67 -16.40 2.64 7.19
CA GLU A 67 -16.30 3.99 6.65
C GLU A 67 -15.15 4.77 7.31
N TYR A 68 -14.89 4.52 8.59
CA TYR A 68 -13.75 5.07 9.32
C TYR A 68 -12.43 4.67 8.67
N VAL A 69 -12.24 3.37 8.37
CA VAL A 69 -11.03 2.86 7.73
C VAL A 69 -10.86 3.48 6.33
N LEU A 70 -11.94 3.66 5.58
CA LEU A 70 -11.90 4.33 4.29
C LEU A 70 -11.47 5.80 4.40
N LYS A 71 -12.02 6.54 5.37
CA LYS A 71 -11.61 7.92 5.67
C LYS A 71 -10.14 7.99 6.09
N PHE A 72 -9.70 7.04 6.92
CA PHE A 72 -8.32 6.93 7.38
C PHE A 72 -7.34 6.73 6.23
N LEU A 73 -7.63 5.77 5.33
CA LEU A 73 -6.83 5.52 4.13
C LEU A 73 -6.79 6.75 3.19
N LYS A 74 -7.94 7.41 2.97
CA LYS A 74 -8.01 8.65 2.17
C LYS A 74 -7.16 9.76 2.77
N HIS A 75 -7.14 9.89 4.09
CA HIS A 75 -6.35 10.88 4.80
C HIS A 75 -4.85 10.65 4.62
N ILE A 76 -4.38 9.42 4.84
CA ILE A 76 -2.98 9.04 4.57
C ILE A 76 -2.64 9.33 3.11
N ARG A 77 -3.46 8.84 2.18
CA ARG A 77 -3.24 9.02 0.75
C ARG A 77 -3.09 10.48 0.35
N SER A 78 -3.93 11.37 0.89
CA SER A 78 -3.86 12.80 0.59
C SER A 78 -2.54 13.40 1.06
N ASN A 79 -2.17 13.18 2.32
CA ASN A 79 -0.92 13.72 2.89
C ASN A 79 0.33 13.20 2.18
N VAL A 80 0.30 11.95 1.71
CA VAL A 80 1.40 11.34 0.96
C VAL A 80 1.46 11.86 -0.48
N SER A 81 0.31 12.18 -1.09
CA SER A 81 0.26 12.87 -2.39
C SER A 81 0.86 14.27 -2.34
N ASP A 82 0.69 15.00 -1.23
CA ASP A 82 1.22 16.38 -1.08
C ASP A 82 2.75 16.45 -1.09
N ILE A 83 3.43 15.32 -0.88
CA ILE A 83 4.89 15.20 -0.90
C ILE A 83 5.41 14.37 -2.08
N ASP A 84 4.58 14.20 -3.13
CA ASP A 84 4.91 13.53 -4.40
C ASP A 84 5.36 12.05 -4.27
N ILE A 85 5.11 11.39 -3.13
CA ILE A 85 5.47 9.97 -2.97
C ILE A 85 4.46 9.11 -3.74
N PRO A 86 4.93 8.21 -4.63
CA PRO A 86 4.06 7.35 -5.41
C PRO A 86 3.34 6.33 -4.52
N GLN A 87 2.12 5.97 -4.92
CA GLN A 87 1.22 5.12 -4.15
C GLN A 87 0.67 3.99 -5.01
N ILE A 88 0.72 2.77 -4.49
CA ILE A 88 0.29 1.53 -5.16
C ILE A 88 -0.66 0.77 -4.25
N VAL A 89 -1.62 0.06 -4.84
CA VAL A 89 -2.52 -0.85 -4.11
C VAL A 89 -2.25 -2.27 -4.57
N LEU A 90 -2.00 -3.18 -3.63
CA LEU A 90 -2.02 -4.62 -3.86
C LEU A 90 -3.38 -5.18 -3.44
N VAL A 91 -4.10 -5.73 -4.41
CA VAL A 91 -5.37 -6.43 -4.16
C VAL A 91 -5.06 -7.91 -4.00
N THR A 92 -4.99 -8.36 -2.75
CA THR A 92 -4.70 -9.74 -2.34
C THR A 92 -5.96 -10.60 -2.27
N LYS A 93 -5.78 -11.93 -2.13
CA LYS A 93 -6.88 -12.91 -2.00
C LYS A 93 -7.86 -12.88 -3.18
N VAL A 94 -7.33 -12.68 -4.39
CA VAL A 94 -8.11 -12.60 -5.64
C VAL A 94 -8.73 -13.94 -6.02
N ASP A 95 -8.05 -15.02 -5.65
CA ASP A 95 -8.49 -16.41 -5.73
C ASP A 95 -9.65 -16.67 -4.77
N ALA A 96 -9.50 -16.39 -3.48
CA ALA A 96 -10.57 -16.57 -2.50
C ALA A 96 -11.79 -15.67 -2.76
N GLY A 97 -11.63 -14.60 -3.54
CA GLY A 97 -12.73 -13.69 -3.89
C GLY A 97 -13.45 -14.00 -5.18
N CYS A 98 -12.87 -14.83 -6.04
CA CYS A 98 -13.42 -15.07 -7.35
C CYS A 98 -13.22 -16.54 -7.74
N PRO A 99 -14.29 -17.36 -7.75
CA PRO A 99 -14.19 -18.77 -8.12
C PRO A 99 -13.61 -19.01 -9.52
N LEU A 100 -13.72 -18.02 -10.42
CA LEU A 100 -13.09 -18.07 -11.74
C LEU A 100 -11.57 -18.00 -11.66
N VAL A 101 -11.04 -17.18 -10.75
CA VAL A 101 -9.61 -16.96 -10.52
C VAL A 101 -9.03 -18.05 -9.63
N GLU A 102 -9.79 -18.52 -8.65
CA GLU A 102 -9.46 -19.70 -7.85
C GLU A 102 -9.15 -20.91 -8.73
N LYS A 103 -10.02 -21.19 -9.72
CA LYS A 103 -9.84 -22.30 -10.66
C LYS A 103 -8.72 -22.09 -11.66
N ASP A 104 -8.45 -20.83 -12.03
CA ASP A 104 -7.44 -20.47 -13.04
C ASP A 104 -6.96 -19.03 -12.81
N LEU A 105 -5.80 -18.90 -12.17
CA LEU A 105 -5.22 -17.61 -11.78
C LEU A 105 -4.94 -16.72 -13.01
N LYS A 106 -4.72 -17.30 -14.20
CA LYS A 106 -4.48 -16.56 -15.45
C LYS A 106 -5.68 -15.71 -15.86
N LYS A 107 -6.86 -15.99 -15.30
CA LYS A 107 -8.09 -15.21 -15.53
C LYS A 107 -8.19 -13.97 -14.64
N VAL A 108 -7.23 -13.68 -13.77
CA VAL A 108 -7.27 -12.55 -12.82
C VAL A 108 -7.58 -11.22 -13.52
N TYR A 109 -6.92 -10.90 -14.64
CA TYR A 109 -7.16 -9.66 -15.40
C TYR A 109 -8.36 -9.74 -16.37
N ARG A 110 -8.94 -10.92 -16.58
CA ARG A 110 -10.14 -11.14 -17.41
C ARG A 110 -11.42 -11.24 -16.58
N SER A 111 -11.30 -11.45 -15.28
CA SER A 111 -12.43 -11.58 -14.36
C SER A 111 -13.14 -10.24 -14.20
N ARG A 112 -14.45 -10.23 -14.51
CA ARG A 112 -15.31 -9.07 -14.28
C ARG A 112 -15.35 -8.67 -12.80
N TYR A 113 -15.35 -9.64 -11.89
CA TYR A 113 -15.34 -9.38 -10.45
C TYR A 113 -14.07 -8.63 -10.03
N ILE A 114 -12.89 -9.12 -10.42
CA ILE A 114 -11.62 -8.48 -10.08
C ILE A 114 -11.54 -7.08 -10.68
N LYS A 115 -11.94 -6.91 -11.94
CA LYS A 115 -12.01 -5.59 -12.59
C LYS A 115 -12.88 -4.61 -11.78
N GLN A 116 -14.06 -5.05 -11.34
CA GLN A 116 -14.96 -4.22 -10.52
C GLN A 116 -14.34 -3.88 -9.15
N GLN A 117 -13.62 -4.80 -8.52
CA GLN A 117 -12.93 -4.49 -7.26
C GLN A 117 -11.84 -3.43 -7.47
N ILE A 118 -11.04 -3.56 -8.54
CA ILE A 118 -10.02 -2.58 -8.91
C ILE A 118 -10.64 -1.20 -9.17
N GLU A 119 -11.72 -1.13 -9.95
CA GLU A 119 -12.43 0.13 -10.23
C GLU A 119 -12.98 0.78 -8.95
N LYS A 120 -13.56 -0.02 -8.05
CA LYS A 120 -14.04 0.48 -6.76
C LYS A 120 -12.91 0.98 -5.86
N PHE A 121 -11.80 0.26 -5.76
CA PHE A 121 -10.63 0.72 -5.01
C PHE A 121 -10.07 2.01 -5.60
N SER A 122 -10.04 2.13 -6.92
CA SER A 122 -9.62 3.35 -7.61
C SER A 122 -10.51 4.54 -7.27
N GLN A 123 -11.83 4.37 -7.32
CA GLN A 123 -12.79 5.41 -6.95
C GLN A 123 -12.69 5.81 -5.47
N ILE A 124 -12.54 4.84 -4.58
CA ILE A 124 -12.51 5.06 -3.14
C ILE A 124 -11.21 5.72 -2.71
N LEU A 125 -10.07 5.21 -3.18
CA LEU A 125 -8.76 5.70 -2.78
C LEU A 125 -8.24 6.80 -3.71
N GLY A 126 -8.91 7.14 -4.81
CA GLY A 126 -8.41 8.11 -5.79
C GLY A 126 -7.08 7.71 -6.43
N ILE A 127 -6.73 6.42 -6.39
CA ILE A 127 -5.50 5.87 -6.97
C ILE A 127 -5.81 5.39 -8.38
N PRO A 128 -5.01 5.75 -9.41
CA PRO A 128 -5.23 5.30 -10.78
C PRO A 128 -5.28 3.77 -10.91
N ILE A 129 -6.13 3.26 -11.80
CA ILE A 129 -6.32 1.81 -12.01
C ILE A 129 -5.00 1.09 -12.34
N ASN A 130 -4.10 1.73 -13.09
CA ASN A 130 -2.79 1.19 -13.44
C ASN A 130 -1.82 1.08 -12.25
N CYS A 131 -2.17 1.64 -11.09
CA CYS A 131 -1.43 1.51 -9.83
C CYS A 131 -2.10 0.50 -8.86
N ILE A 132 -3.09 -0.27 -9.32
CA ILE A 132 -3.81 -1.26 -8.51
C ILE A 132 -3.54 -2.65 -9.10
N LEU A 133 -2.80 -3.46 -8.35
CA LEU A 133 -2.21 -4.70 -8.83
C LEU A 133 -2.84 -5.89 -8.10
N PRO A 134 -3.60 -6.75 -8.79
CA PRO A 134 -4.11 -7.98 -8.20
C PRO A 134 -2.98 -9.01 -8.01
N VAL A 135 -2.91 -9.60 -6.83
CA VAL A 135 -1.93 -10.62 -6.46
C VAL A 135 -2.60 -11.77 -5.69
N LYS A 136 -2.03 -12.97 -5.81
CA LYS A 136 -2.36 -14.11 -4.94
C LYS A 136 -1.24 -14.27 -3.90
N ASN A 137 -1.61 -14.61 -2.67
CA ASN A 137 -0.64 -14.91 -1.62
C ASN A 137 -0.27 -16.40 -1.67
N TYR A 138 0.96 -16.73 -1.31
CA TYR A 138 1.36 -18.08 -0.95
C TYR A 138 0.80 -18.43 0.43
N SER A 139 -0.43 -18.95 0.46
CA SER A 139 -1.10 -19.31 1.72
C SER A 139 -1.42 -20.79 1.86
N GLU A 140 -1.62 -21.49 0.73
CA GLU A 140 -1.96 -22.92 0.72
C GLU A 140 -0.91 -23.76 -0.03
N GLU A 141 -0.05 -23.11 -0.81
CA GLU A 141 0.98 -23.74 -1.61
C GLU A 141 2.23 -24.06 -0.77
N ILE A 142 2.72 -25.29 -0.90
CA ILE A 142 3.98 -25.74 -0.29
C ILE A 142 5.16 -25.43 -1.22
N ASN A 143 4.94 -25.53 -2.54
CA ASN A 143 5.96 -25.32 -3.57
C ASN A 143 5.68 -24.03 -4.34
N LEU A 144 6.72 -23.52 -5.01
CA LEU A 144 6.58 -22.39 -5.92
C LEU A 144 5.59 -22.69 -7.04
N ASN A 145 4.90 -21.65 -7.49
CA ASN A 145 3.92 -21.70 -8.55
C ASN A 145 4.13 -20.52 -9.50
N ASP A 146 4.44 -20.82 -10.76
CA ASP A 146 4.75 -19.82 -11.78
C ASP A 146 3.66 -18.76 -11.95
N ASP A 147 2.38 -19.14 -11.88
CA ASP A 147 1.28 -18.19 -12.06
C ASP A 147 1.19 -17.21 -10.87
N ILE A 148 1.48 -17.67 -9.65
CA ILE A 148 1.55 -16.81 -8.46
C ILE A 148 2.79 -15.92 -8.53
N ASP A 149 3.94 -16.50 -8.87
CA ASP A 149 5.21 -15.79 -8.98
C ASP A 149 5.15 -14.68 -10.02
N VAL A 150 4.56 -14.93 -11.18
CA VAL A 150 4.39 -13.90 -12.21
C VAL A 150 3.62 -12.69 -11.66
N LEU A 151 2.55 -12.89 -10.89
CA LEU A 151 1.82 -11.78 -10.28
C LEU A 151 2.62 -11.06 -9.20
N ALA A 152 3.26 -11.81 -8.30
CA ALA A 152 4.04 -11.26 -7.19
C ALA A 152 5.26 -10.47 -7.68
N LEU A 153 6.04 -11.06 -8.60
CA LEU A 153 7.23 -10.44 -9.19
C LEU A 153 6.87 -9.24 -10.07
N THR A 154 5.76 -9.31 -10.82
CA THR A 154 5.26 -8.14 -11.56
C THR A 154 4.89 -7.02 -10.61
N ALA A 155 4.21 -7.31 -9.51
CA ALA A 155 3.86 -6.30 -8.51
C ALA A 155 5.10 -5.66 -7.87
N LEU A 156 6.08 -6.48 -7.47
CA LEU A 156 7.35 -6.00 -6.94
C LEU A 156 8.10 -5.12 -7.96
N LEU A 157 8.17 -5.55 -9.22
CA LEU A 157 8.81 -4.79 -10.28
C LEU A 157 8.15 -3.42 -10.48
N GLN A 158 6.81 -3.34 -10.41
CA GLN A 158 6.12 -2.05 -10.48
C GLN A 158 6.46 -1.17 -9.27
N ILE A 159 6.43 -1.72 -8.04
CA ILE A 159 6.81 -0.97 -6.82
C ILE A 159 8.22 -0.39 -6.95
N LEU A 160 9.18 -1.19 -7.41
CA LEU A 160 10.56 -0.74 -7.63
C LEU A 160 10.66 0.33 -8.71
N ARG A 161 9.89 0.22 -9.80
CA ARG A 161 9.85 1.25 -10.85
C ARG A 161 9.32 2.59 -10.33
N PHE A 162 8.26 2.58 -9.53
CA PHE A 162 7.71 3.78 -8.92
C PHE A 162 8.70 4.41 -7.93
N ALA A 163 9.28 3.61 -7.04
CA ALA A 163 10.28 4.08 -6.09
C ALA A 163 11.51 4.69 -6.78
N ASN A 164 12.05 4.00 -7.78
CA ASN A 164 13.19 4.49 -8.56
C ASN A 164 12.84 5.76 -9.36
N GLY A 165 11.64 5.82 -9.94
CA GLY A 165 11.15 7.01 -10.63
C GLY A 165 11.10 8.24 -9.73
N TYR A 166 10.61 8.09 -8.50
CA TYR A 166 10.60 9.14 -7.48
C TYR A 166 12.02 9.62 -7.14
N LEU A 167 12.97 8.69 -6.91
CA LEU A 167 14.36 9.05 -6.64
C LEU A 167 15.03 9.79 -7.81
N ILE A 168 14.81 9.34 -9.05
CA ILE A 168 15.32 10.03 -10.24
C ILE A 168 14.74 11.44 -10.34
N GLN A 169 13.44 11.62 -10.07
CA GLN A 169 12.81 12.93 -10.09
C GLN A 169 13.40 13.87 -9.05
N LYS A 170 13.61 13.40 -7.80
CA LYS A 170 14.29 14.18 -6.76
C LYS A 170 15.71 14.58 -7.15
N LYS A 171 16.45 13.67 -7.78
CA LYS A 171 17.81 13.94 -8.25
C LYS A 171 17.81 15.07 -9.28
N ASN A 172 16.86 15.03 -10.21
CA ASN A 172 16.71 16.06 -11.24
C ASN A 172 16.29 17.43 -10.67
N LYS A 173 15.59 17.45 -9.52
CA LYS A 173 15.24 18.68 -8.78
C LYS A 173 16.38 19.20 -7.88
N GLY A 174 17.48 18.45 -7.71
CA GLY A 174 18.57 18.80 -6.79
C GLY A 174 18.24 18.56 -5.31
N GLU A 175 17.30 17.66 -5.02
CA GLU A 175 16.84 17.31 -3.66
C GLU A 175 17.52 16.05 -3.10
N LEU A 176 18.58 15.57 -3.76
CA LEU A 176 19.40 14.40 -3.42
C LEU A 176 20.89 14.75 -3.36
#